data_AF-L0JJK8-F1
#
_entry.id   AF-L0JJK8-F1
#
_cell.length_a   1.000
_cell.length_b   1.000
_cell.length_c   1.000
_cell.angle_alpha   90.00
_cell.angle_beta   90.00
_cell.angle_gamma   90.00
#
_symmetry.space_group_name_H-M   'P 1'
#
loop_
_entity.id
_entity.type
_entity.pdbx_description
1 polymer ?
#
loop_
_entity_poly.entity_id
_entity_poly.type
_entity_poly.pdbx_seq_one_letter_code
_entity_poly.pdbx_strand_id
1 'polypeptide(L)'
;MPDDEGADLLALRCNAVADLDQAAVRDALAYFGPDLVYVVRESSDVRVVSRVRRAADCPVVAAVGPAESRTETVAGTSFVFASSASLLADAPPADYVVCDDLEPTTDAVALEATLAGREAIGRYRARSNRETTFLTGALTASYDHVWETTVNGEPVRLPIRGVAPLERSGAAELACLTCGRTGSIAVSSVPADRFGLGALSGVGPTIARRLRENGYETRAAVAAASATELSSIDGIGPSTARKIVHSARALADGRVVRTTAEPLPPTGDATPLFVDIETDGLRPTIVWLIGVYDPNREAYVDFVDTEPSREDPGQATREFVSWLAAEYDAPSLVAWNGHGFDYEHLERFIARYAPEYRAYWHDHVSTYDPYDWAVRRDNAVLPGRTNRLEDVAAALGRDRTGAAAALDGKTLAERLRRLLEGSSSADGGSGSEEATIDWTAARRYCEADVRELAAVYEAIAAAPTETASPGEQADGSTAEPTQTGLTDF
;
A
#
# COMPACT_ATOMS: atom_id res chain seq x y z
N MET A 1 10.01 14.64 -18.96
CA MET A 1 9.00 13.73 -19.51
C MET A 1 7.68 14.23 -18.94
N PRO A 2 6.67 14.59 -19.75
CA PRO A 2 5.37 14.92 -19.18
C PRO A 2 4.84 13.66 -18.52
N ASP A 3 4.25 13.81 -17.33
CA ASP A 3 3.80 12.72 -16.47
C ASP A 3 3.03 11.64 -17.25
N ASP A 4 3.42 10.39 -17.04
CA ASP A 4 2.72 9.19 -17.56
C ASP A 4 1.41 9.00 -16.76
N GLU A 5 0.56 10.03 -16.75
CA GLU A 5 -0.74 10.02 -16.10
C GLU A 5 -1.62 8.99 -16.81
N GLY A 6 -1.79 7.85 -16.14
CA GLY A 6 -2.73 6.79 -16.49
C GLY A 6 -4.14 7.12 -16.04
N ALA A 7 -4.97 6.09 -15.90
CA ALA A 7 -6.31 6.20 -15.34
C ALA A 7 -6.41 5.38 -14.05
N ASP A 8 -7.13 5.89 -13.05
CA ASP A 8 -7.38 5.19 -11.81
C ASP A 8 -8.71 4.40 -11.86
N LEU A 9 -8.58 3.08 -11.78
CA LEU A 9 -9.69 2.12 -11.79
C LEU A 9 -9.95 1.59 -10.38
N LEU A 10 -11.01 2.06 -9.73
CA LEU A 10 -11.46 1.49 -8.45
C LEU A 10 -12.33 0.26 -8.70
N ALA A 11 -11.83 -0.90 -8.29
CA ALA A 11 -12.54 -2.17 -8.38
C ALA A 11 -13.23 -2.52 -7.05
N LEU A 12 -14.52 -2.85 -7.12
CA LEU A 12 -15.38 -3.07 -5.96
C LEU A 12 -16.12 -4.40 -6.07
N ARG A 13 -16.16 -5.14 -4.95
CA ARG A 13 -17.16 -6.18 -4.71
C ARG A 13 -18.31 -5.60 -3.89
N CYS A 14 -19.54 -5.98 -4.21
CA CYS A 14 -20.69 -5.42 -3.50
C CYS A 14 -20.73 -5.82 -2.02
N ASN A 15 -20.25 -7.02 -1.66
CA ASN A 15 -20.16 -7.45 -0.26
C ASN A 15 -19.16 -6.61 0.55
N ALA A 16 -18.04 -6.18 -0.04
CA ALA A 16 -17.02 -5.35 0.61
C ALA A 16 -17.57 -3.99 1.05
N VAL A 17 -18.53 -3.45 0.30
CA VAL A 17 -19.13 -2.14 0.58
C VAL A 17 -20.58 -2.24 1.05
N ALA A 18 -21.12 -3.44 1.30
CA ALA A 18 -22.54 -3.65 1.59
C ALA A 18 -22.98 -2.85 2.82
N ASP A 19 -22.17 -2.95 3.88
CA ASP A 19 -22.42 -2.34 5.19
C ASP A 19 -21.99 -0.86 5.28
N LEU A 20 -21.36 -0.33 4.22
CA LEU A 20 -21.02 1.09 4.15
C LEU A 20 -22.26 1.93 3.88
N ASP A 21 -22.45 2.99 4.66
CA ASP A 21 -23.48 3.98 4.37
C ASP A 21 -23.08 4.87 3.18
N GLN A 22 -23.98 5.79 2.80
CA GLN A 22 -23.71 6.69 1.67
C GLN A 22 -22.53 7.64 1.91
N ALA A 23 -22.28 8.04 3.16
CA ALA A 23 -21.17 8.93 3.50
C ALA A 23 -19.82 8.20 3.41
N ALA A 24 -19.75 6.95 3.88
CA ALA A 24 -18.58 6.09 3.77
C ALA A 24 -18.27 5.71 2.32
N VAL A 25 -19.28 5.44 1.48
CA VAL A 25 -19.06 5.22 0.04
C VAL A 25 -18.50 6.47 -0.63
N ARG A 26 -19.03 7.67 -0.32
CA ARG A 26 -18.48 8.93 -0.83
C ARG A 26 -17.06 9.20 -0.35
N ASP A 27 -16.78 8.91 0.92
CA ASP A 27 -15.43 9.03 1.49
C ASP A 27 -14.44 8.09 0.80
N ALA A 28 -14.86 6.87 0.46
CA ALA A 28 -14.02 5.94 -0.31
C ALA A 28 -13.72 6.46 -1.72
N LEU A 29 -14.73 6.96 -2.41
CA LEU A 29 -14.57 7.53 -3.76
C LEU A 29 -13.71 8.79 -3.73
N ALA A 30 -13.88 9.67 -2.74
CA ALA A 30 -13.06 10.86 -2.58
C ALA A 30 -11.61 10.53 -2.22
N TYR A 31 -11.40 9.48 -1.41
CA TYR A 31 -10.05 9.02 -1.05
C TYR A 31 -9.27 8.49 -2.25
N PHE A 32 -9.87 7.60 -3.03
CA PHE A 32 -9.20 7.02 -4.20
C PHE A 32 -9.18 7.95 -5.42
N GLY A 33 -10.10 8.92 -5.49
CA GLY A 33 -10.24 9.83 -6.63
C GLY A 33 -10.37 9.13 -7.99
N PRO A 34 -11.13 8.03 -8.14
CA PRO A 34 -11.03 7.19 -9.33
C PRO A 34 -11.63 7.87 -10.56
N ASP A 35 -10.95 7.70 -11.69
CA ASP A 35 -11.48 8.05 -13.02
C ASP A 35 -12.60 7.11 -13.46
N LEU A 36 -12.64 5.90 -12.93
CA LEU A 36 -13.59 4.86 -13.29
C LEU A 36 -13.83 3.88 -12.15
N VAL A 37 -15.07 3.43 -12.00
CA VAL A 37 -15.41 2.38 -11.02
C VAL A 37 -15.89 1.12 -11.74
N TYR A 38 -15.27 0.00 -11.41
CA TYR A 38 -15.69 -1.32 -11.86
C TYR A 38 -16.27 -2.14 -10.71
N VAL A 39 -17.52 -2.57 -10.84
CA VAL A 39 -18.16 -3.50 -9.92
C VAL A 39 -18.03 -4.92 -10.48
N VAL A 40 -17.21 -5.73 -9.84
CA VAL A 40 -16.93 -7.11 -10.29
C VAL A 40 -18.18 -7.99 -10.23
N ARG A 41 -18.21 -9.06 -11.04
CA ARG A 41 -19.39 -9.93 -11.19
C ARG A 41 -19.76 -10.65 -9.91
N GLU A 42 -18.76 -11.12 -9.18
CA GLU A 42 -18.94 -11.93 -7.98
C GLU A 42 -19.70 -11.16 -6.88
N SER A 43 -20.72 -11.82 -6.31
CA SER A 43 -21.53 -11.28 -5.20
C SER A 43 -22.19 -9.92 -5.49
N SER A 44 -22.48 -9.61 -6.76
CA SER A 44 -23.02 -8.30 -7.12
C SER A 44 -24.47 -8.08 -6.66
N ASP A 45 -24.75 -6.87 -6.16
CA ASP A 45 -26.05 -6.44 -5.67
C ASP A 45 -26.46 -5.12 -6.35
N VAL A 46 -27.60 -5.13 -7.04
CA VAL A 46 -28.12 -3.97 -7.80
C VAL A 46 -28.35 -2.74 -6.91
N ARG A 47 -28.71 -2.92 -5.63
CA ARG A 47 -28.92 -1.82 -4.68
C ARG A 47 -27.58 -1.17 -4.33
N VAL A 48 -26.54 -1.98 -4.14
CA VAL A 48 -25.17 -1.50 -3.87
C VAL A 48 -24.62 -0.78 -5.11
N VAL A 49 -24.75 -1.38 -6.31
CA VAL A 49 -24.36 -0.73 -7.58
C VAL A 49 -25.06 0.62 -7.74
N SER A 50 -26.36 0.67 -7.45
CA SER A 50 -27.14 1.92 -7.52
C SER A 50 -26.68 2.96 -6.49
N ARG A 51 -26.26 2.54 -5.29
CA ARG A 51 -25.69 3.43 -4.27
C ARG A 51 -24.36 4.01 -4.71
N VAL A 52 -23.47 3.18 -5.26
CA VAL A 52 -22.18 3.61 -5.83
C VAL A 52 -22.39 4.58 -6.98
N ARG A 53 -23.29 4.28 -7.93
CA ARG A 53 -23.66 5.19 -9.04
C ARG A 53 -24.19 6.56 -8.60
N ARG A 54 -24.88 6.64 -7.46
CA ARG A 54 -25.36 7.91 -6.90
C ARG A 54 -24.28 8.69 -6.14
N ALA A 55 -23.18 8.04 -5.80
CA ALA A 55 -22.09 8.62 -5.02
C ALA A 55 -20.88 8.99 -5.89
N ALA A 56 -20.67 8.30 -7.01
CA ALA A 56 -19.57 8.52 -7.94
C ALA A 56 -19.88 9.64 -8.93
N ASP A 57 -18.89 10.50 -9.17
CA ASP A 57 -18.90 11.52 -10.20
C ASP A 57 -18.28 11.02 -11.53
N CYS A 58 -17.82 9.78 -11.55
CA CYS A 58 -17.20 9.10 -12.69
C CYS A 58 -18.06 7.93 -13.20
N PRO A 59 -17.77 7.35 -14.39
CA PRO A 59 -18.54 6.23 -14.91
C PRO A 59 -18.43 5.00 -13.99
N VAL A 60 -19.57 4.32 -13.77
CA VAL A 60 -19.63 3.07 -13.01
C VAL A 60 -20.09 1.95 -13.93
N VAL A 61 -19.18 1.02 -14.21
CA VAL A 61 -19.44 -0.18 -15.01
C VAL A 61 -19.60 -1.37 -14.07
N ALA A 62 -20.63 -2.18 -14.27
CA ALA A 62 -20.84 -3.39 -13.49
C ALA A 62 -20.80 -4.59 -14.43
N ALA A 63 -20.14 -5.68 -14.02
CA ALA A 63 -20.00 -6.90 -14.82
C ALA A 63 -21.31 -7.71 -14.95
N VAL A 64 -22.43 -7.17 -14.48
CA VAL A 64 -23.74 -7.82 -14.40
C VAL A 64 -24.75 -7.07 -15.24
N GLY A 65 -25.56 -7.82 -15.99
CA GLY A 65 -26.52 -7.26 -16.91
C GLY A 65 -26.69 -8.16 -18.14
N PRO A 66 -27.36 -7.66 -19.18
CA PRO A 66 -27.38 -8.33 -20.48
C PRO A 66 -25.96 -8.47 -21.04
N ALA A 67 -25.75 -9.44 -21.93
CA ALA A 67 -24.47 -9.61 -22.59
C ALA A 67 -24.14 -8.37 -23.44
N GLU A 68 -23.16 -7.57 -23.00
CA GLU A 68 -22.78 -6.32 -23.63
C GLU A 68 -21.27 -6.07 -23.55
N SER A 69 -20.76 -5.37 -24.57
CA SER A 69 -19.44 -4.76 -24.52
C SER A 69 -19.60 -3.25 -24.43
N ARG A 70 -18.82 -2.62 -23.54
CA ARG A 70 -18.85 -1.18 -23.29
C ARG A 70 -17.43 -0.64 -23.36
N THR A 71 -17.25 0.48 -24.05
CA THR A 71 -15.97 1.18 -24.11
C THR A 71 -16.05 2.46 -23.31
N GLU A 72 -15.03 2.70 -22.49
CA GLU A 72 -14.85 3.94 -21.74
C GLU A 72 -13.45 4.48 -22.02
N THR A 73 -13.33 5.79 -22.16
CA THR A 73 -12.03 6.46 -22.27
C THR A 73 -11.96 7.52 -21.20
N VAL A 74 -11.02 7.36 -20.27
CA VAL A 74 -10.81 8.25 -19.12
C VAL A 74 -9.32 8.53 -18.97
N ALA A 75 -8.95 9.76 -18.62
CA ALA A 75 -7.55 10.20 -18.53
C ALA A 75 -6.67 9.84 -19.75
N GLY A 76 -7.26 9.75 -20.95
CA GLY A 76 -6.55 9.35 -22.18
C GLY A 76 -6.30 7.85 -22.34
N THR A 77 -6.73 7.03 -21.38
CA THR A 77 -6.65 5.56 -21.38
C THR A 77 -7.98 4.95 -21.78
N SER A 78 -7.95 3.99 -22.72
CA SER A 78 -9.14 3.30 -23.21
C SER A 78 -9.34 1.93 -22.55
N PHE A 79 -10.57 1.70 -22.09
CA PHE A 79 -11.03 0.45 -21.46
C PHE A 79 -12.16 -0.16 -22.28
N VAL A 80 -12.11 -1.47 -22.49
CA VAL A 80 -13.23 -2.27 -22.98
C VAL A 80 -13.68 -3.21 -21.87
N PHE A 81 -14.94 -3.09 -21.47
CA PHE A 81 -15.59 -3.99 -20.54
C PHE A 81 -16.43 -4.98 -21.34
N ALA A 82 -16.07 -6.26 -21.29
CA ALA A 82 -16.83 -7.33 -21.92
C ALA A 82 -17.44 -8.21 -20.84
N SER A 83 -18.77 -8.29 -20.82
CA SER A 83 -19.47 -9.16 -19.86
C SER A 83 -19.28 -10.65 -20.16
N SER A 84 -18.66 -11.02 -21.30
CA SER A 84 -18.21 -12.36 -21.64
C SER A 84 -17.05 -12.33 -22.63
N ALA A 85 -16.16 -13.33 -22.57
CA ALA A 85 -15.05 -13.48 -23.51
C ALA A 85 -15.51 -13.60 -24.98
N SER A 86 -16.72 -14.13 -25.22
CA SER A 86 -17.31 -14.24 -26.56
C SER A 86 -17.51 -12.89 -27.25
N LEU A 87 -17.79 -11.83 -26.48
CA LEU A 87 -18.02 -10.47 -26.99
C LEU A 87 -16.72 -9.79 -27.45
N LEU A 88 -15.56 -10.36 -27.10
CA LEU A 88 -14.27 -9.86 -27.54
C LEU A 88 -14.04 -10.07 -29.04
N ALA A 89 -14.84 -10.89 -29.73
CA ALA A 89 -14.74 -11.07 -31.18
C ALA A 89 -14.89 -9.74 -31.95
N ASP A 90 -15.84 -8.90 -31.52
CA ASP A 90 -16.22 -7.65 -32.19
C ASP A 90 -15.80 -6.39 -31.40
N ALA A 91 -15.15 -6.57 -30.25
CA ALA A 91 -14.71 -5.46 -29.41
C ALA A 91 -13.60 -4.63 -30.10
N PRO A 92 -13.66 -3.28 -29.96
CA PRO A 92 -12.64 -2.41 -30.51
C PRO A 92 -11.30 -2.57 -29.77
N PRO A 93 -10.15 -2.25 -30.40
CA PRO A 93 -8.87 -2.16 -29.71
C PRO A 93 -8.89 -1.15 -28.56
N ALA A 94 -8.27 -1.51 -27.45
CA ALA A 94 -8.18 -0.70 -26.24
C ALA A 94 -6.87 -0.98 -25.50
N ASP A 95 -6.47 -0.07 -24.62
CA ASP A 95 -5.28 -0.22 -23.76
C ASP A 95 -5.53 -1.31 -22.71
N TYR A 96 -6.76 -1.35 -22.16
CA TYR A 96 -7.18 -2.33 -21.18
C TYR A 96 -8.47 -3.03 -21.59
N VAL A 97 -8.54 -4.33 -21.37
CA VAL A 97 -9.75 -5.15 -21.59
C VAL A 97 -10.14 -5.84 -20.31
N VAL A 98 -11.31 -5.51 -19.76
CA VAL A 98 -11.86 -6.10 -18.55
C VAL A 98 -12.86 -7.20 -18.89
N CYS A 99 -12.60 -8.42 -18.42
CA CYS A 99 -13.47 -9.57 -18.66
C CYS A 99 -13.34 -10.59 -17.52
N ASP A 100 -14.45 -10.82 -16.79
CA ASP A 100 -14.49 -11.75 -15.65
C ASP A 100 -14.57 -13.23 -16.07
N ASP A 101 -14.62 -13.53 -17.38
CA ASP A 101 -14.50 -14.92 -17.88
C ASP A 101 -13.03 -15.40 -17.96
N LEU A 102 -12.07 -14.53 -17.63
CA LEU A 102 -10.65 -14.86 -17.62
C LEU A 102 -10.27 -15.39 -16.23
N GLU A 103 -10.25 -16.71 -16.12
CA GLU A 103 -9.97 -17.40 -14.87
C GLU A 103 -8.98 -18.56 -15.12
N PRO A 104 -7.84 -18.59 -14.42
CA PRO A 104 -6.91 -19.70 -14.49
C PRO A 104 -7.42 -20.90 -13.70
N THR A 105 -7.24 -22.09 -14.26
CA THR A 105 -7.48 -23.35 -13.56
C THR A 105 -6.19 -24.16 -13.53
N THR A 106 -5.93 -24.81 -12.41
CA THR A 106 -4.73 -25.64 -12.21
C THR A 106 -5.15 -27.09 -12.04
N ASP A 107 -4.59 -27.99 -12.84
CA ASP A 107 -4.64 -29.43 -12.61
C ASP A 107 -3.38 -29.85 -11.85
N ALA A 108 -3.53 -30.12 -10.56
CA ALA A 108 -2.42 -30.51 -9.70
C ALA A 108 -1.84 -31.90 -10.04
N VAL A 109 -2.60 -32.75 -10.74
CA VAL A 109 -2.15 -34.09 -11.16
C VAL A 109 -1.32 -33.98 -12.42
N ALA A 110 -1.78 -33.20 -13.40
CA ALA A 110 -1.07 -32.96 -14.64
C ALA A 110 0.07 -31.93 -14.49
N LEU A 111 0.08 -31.16 -13.38
CA LEU A 111 0.94 -29.99 -13.19
C LEU A 111 0.76 -28.95 -14.30
N GLU A 112 -0.46 -28.84 -14.82
CA GLU A 112 -0.82 -27.94 -15.91
C GLU A 112 -1.69 -26.80 -15.40
N ALA A 113 -1.46 -25.60 -15.93
CA ALA A 113 -2.31 -24.45 -15.75
C ALA A 113 -2.96 -24.09 -17.08
N THR A 114 -4.27 -23.88 -17.08
CA THR A 114 -5.02 -23.39 -18.25
C THR A 114 -5.73 -22.10 -17.91
N LEU A 115 -6.13 -21.36 -18.93
CA LEU A 115 -6.82 -20.08 -18.78
C LEU A 115 -8.13 -20.09 -19.58
N ALA A 116 -9.25 -19.90 -18.88
CA ALA A 116 -10.54 -19.68 -19.52
C ALA A 116 -10.52 -18.40 -20.36
N GLY A 117 -11.13 -18.43 -21.55
CA GLY A 117 -11.13 -17.30 -22.47
C GLY A 117 -9.80 -17.02 -23.19
N ARG A 118 -8.71 -17.81 -22.95
CA ARG A 118 -7.39 -17.64 -23.59
C ARG A 118 -7.45 -17.47 -25.11
N GLU A 119 -8.24 -18.31 -25.78
CA GLU A 119 -8.36 -18.26 -27.24
C GLU A 119 -9.05 -16.96 -27.72
N ALA A 120 -10.05 -16.47 -26.99
CA ALA A 120 -10.76 -15.24 -27.32
C ALA A 120 -9.85 -14.01 -27.17
N ILE A 121 -9.10 -13.92 -26.08
CA ILE A 121 -8.13 -12.83 -25.87
C ILE A 121 -6.93 -12.93 -26.81
N GLY A 122 -6.51 -14.15 -27.19
CA GLY A 122 -5.51 -14.37 -28.23
C GLY A 122 -5.95 -13.77 -29.57
N ARG A 123 -7.15 -14.12 -30.03
CA ARG A 123 -7.72 -13.55 -31.28
C ARG A 123 -7.91 -12.04 -31.19
N TYR A 124 -8.32 -11.51 -30.02
CA TYR A 124 -8.41 -10.08 -29.79
C TYR A 124 -7.05 -9.41 -29.93
N ARG A 125 -6.01 -9.92 -29.26
CA ARG A 125 -4.65 -9.38 -29.31
C ARG A 125 -4.07 -9.44 -30.72
N ALA A 126 -4.29 -10.53 -31.45
CA ALA A 126 -3.81 -10.66 -32.83
C ALA A 126 -4.46 -9.69 -33.82
N ARG A 127 -5.69 -9.20 -33.55
CA ARG A 127 -6.33 -8.15 -34.36
C ARG A 127 -5.93 -6.74 -33.93
N SER A 128 -5.56 -6.58 -32.66
CA SER A 128 -5.20 -5.30 -32.07
C SER A 128 -3.75 -4.96 -32.41
N ASN A 129 -3.51 -3.77 -32.95
CA ASN A 129 -2.17 -3.22 -33.08
C ASN A 129 -1.68 -2.53 -31.79
N ARG A 130 -2.50 -2.50 -30.73
CA ARG A 130 -2.15 -1.92 -29.43
C ARG A 130 -1.71 -3.01 -28.46
N GLU A 131 -0.68 -2.71 -27.68
CA GLU A 131 -0.36 -3.47 -26.47
C GLU A 131 -1.52 -3.36 -25.48
N THR A 132 -2.19 -4.48 -25.25
CA THR A 132 -3.38 -4.55 -24.39
C THR A 132 -3.06 -5.38 -23.16
N THR A 133 -3.38 -4.83 -21.99
CA THR A 133 -3.41 -5.57 -20.73
C THR A 133 -4.82 -6.04 -20.42
N PHE A 134 -4.98 -7.32 -20.11
CA PHE A 134 -6.27 -7.92 -19.78
C PHE A 134 -6.49 -7.89 -18.27
N LEU A 135 -7.66 -7.42 -17.85
CA LEU A 135 -8.07 -7.28 -16.46
C LEU A 135 -9.21 -8.27 -16.16
N THR A 136 -9.22 -8.86 -14.97
CA THR A 136 -10.29 -9.80 -14.57
C THR A 136 -10.69 -9.62 -13.11
N GLY A 137 -12.00 -9.49 -12.88
CA GLY A 137 -12.60 -9.48 -11.55
C GLY A 137 -12.73 -10.87 -10.93
N ALA A 138 -12.37 -11.95 -11.65
CA ALA A 138 -12.32 -13.30 -11.10
C ALA A 138 -11.08 -13.53 -10.20
N LEU A 139 -10.08 -12.66 -10.29
CA LEU A 139 -8.82 -12.77 -9.55
C LEU A 139 -8.56 -11.51 -8.73
N THR A 140 -7.97 -11.69 -7.56
CA THR A 140 -7.55 -10.59 -6.68
C THR A 140 -6.55 -9.68 -7.36
N ALA A 141 -6.51 -8.41 -6.98
CA ALA A 141 -5.62 -7.38 -7.56
C ALA A 141 -4.12 -7.70 -7.51
N SER A 142 -3.73 -8.70 -6.71
CA SER A 142 -2.35 -9.18 -6.68
C SER A 142 -2.02 -10.30 -7.67
N TYR A 143 -2.94 -10.69 -8.54
CA TYR A 143 -2.62 -11.63 -9.61
C TYR A 143 -1.94 -10.90 -10.75
N ASP A 144 -0.72 -11.34 -11.10
CA ASP A 144 0.09 -10.83 -12.20
C ASP A 144 0.73 -11.97 -12.99
N HIS A 145 0.26 -12.20 -14.22
CA HIS A 145 0.81 -13.26 -15.06
C HIS A 145 0.75 -12.93 -16.55
N VAL A 146 1.79 -13.29 -17.29
CA VAL A 146 1.80 -13.22 -18.76
C VAL A 146 1.57 -14.61 -19.31
N TRP A 147 0.37 -14.84 -19.84
CA TRP A 147 0.05 -16.08 -20.54
C TRP A 147 0.55 -16.01 -21.97
N GLU A 148 0.77 -17.19 -22.57
CA GLU A 148 1.13 -17.31 -23.98
C GLU A 148 0.11 -18.18 -24.72
N THR A 149 -0.09 -17.86 -25.99
CA THR A 149 -0.87 -18.67 -26.91
C THR A 149 -0.33 -18.53 -28.33
N THR A 150 -0.83 -19.33 -29.27
CA THR A 150 -0.48 -19.24 -30.68
C THR A 150 -1.70 -18.89 -31.48
N VAL A 151 -1.63 -17.83 -32.29
CA VAL A 151 -2.71 -17.40 -33.19
C VAL A 151 -2.15 -17.33 -34.60
N ASN A 152 -2.75 -18.06 -35.54
CA ASN A 152 -2.28 -18.14 -36.93
C ASN A 152 -0.80 -18.55 -37.08
N GLY A 153 -0.29 -19.37 -36.15
CA GLY A 153 1.11 -19.82 -36.15
C GLY A 153 2.09 -18.90 -35.44
N GLU A 154 1.66 -17.71 -35.01
CA GLU A 154 2.50 -16.73 -34.32
C GLU A 154 2.26 -16.79 -32.79
N PRO A 155 3.32 -16.73 -31.96
CA PRO A 155 3.18 -16.62 -30.52
C PRO A 155 2.61 -15.25 -30.14
N VAL A 156 1.67 -15.25 -29.20
CA VAL A 156 0.96 -14.06 -28.72
C VAL A 156 1.03 -14.03 -27.20
N ARG A 157 1.57 -12.93 -26.66
CA ARG A 157 1.65 -12.67 -25.22
C ARG A 157 0.37 -12.01 -24.72
N LEU A 158 -0.08 -12.44 -23.56
CA LEU A 158 -1.35 -12.07 -22.94
C LEU A 158 -1.08 -11.68 -21.48
N PRO A 159 -0.68 -10.42 -21.21
CA PRO A 159 -0.53 -9.92 -19.85
C PRO A 159 -1.89 -9.83 -19.18
N ILE A 160 -2.06 -10.51 -18.05
CA ILE A 160 -3.32 -10.60 -17.28
C ILE A 160 -3.09 -10.11 -15.85
N ARG A 161 -4.00 -9.25 -15.40
CA ARG A 161 -4.02 -8.69 -14.05
C ARG A 161 -5.37 -8.94 -13.40
N GLY A 162 -5.35 -9.41 -12.16
CA GLY A 162 -6.57 -9.43 -11.35
C GLY A 162 -6.96 -8.01 -10.94
N VAL A 163 -8.24 -7.77 -10.69
CA VAL A 163 -8.73 -6.49 -10.17
C VAL A 163 -9.62 -6.64 -8.94
N ALA A 164 -9.97 -7.88 -8.56
CA ALA A 164 -10.86 -8.07 -7.42
C ALA A 164 -10.22 -7.57 -6.12
N PRO A 165 -11.02 -7.07 -5.16
CA PRO A 165 -10.59 -6.75 -3.80
C PRO A 165 -9.66 -7.79 -3.20
N LEU A 166 -8.62 -7.34 -2.49
CA LEU A 166 -7.73 -8.25 -1.78
C LEU A 166 -8.46 -8.81 -0.56
N GLU A 167 -8.43 -10.14 -0.41
CA GLU A 167 -8.93 -10.81 0.78
C GLU A 167 -7.79 -10.95 1.77
N ARG A 168 -7.83 -10.17 2.86
CA ARG A 168 -6.96 -10.36 4.03
C ARG A 168 -7.84 -10.74 5.22
N SER A 169 -7.23 -11.29 6.28
CA SER A 169 -7.93 -11.52 7.55
C SER A 169 -8.51 -10.20 8.06
N GLY A 170 -9.84 -10.04 8.02
CA GLY A 170 -10.54 -8.80 8.36
C GLY A 170 -11.53 -8.36 7.29
N ALA A 171 -11.71 -7.04 7.16
CA ALA A 171 -12.54 -6.46 6.11
C ALA A 171 -11.88 -6.61 4.72
N ALA A 172 -12.69 -6.82 3.69
CA ALA A 172 -12.21 -6.85 2.31
C ALA A 172 -11.54 -5.50 1.94
N GLU A 173 -10.39 -5.55 1.28
CA GLU A 173 -9.69 -4.33 0.85
C GLU A 173 -10.18 -3.87 -0.52
N LEU A 174 -10.71 -2.66 -0.59
CA LEU A 174 -11.02 -2.00 -1.85
C LEU A 174 -9.70 -1.73 -2.58
N ALA A 175 -9.60 -2.13 -3.84
CA ALA A 175 -8.39 -2.00 -4.64
C ALA A 175 -8.58 -0.94 -5.72
N CYS A 176 -7.64 -0.01 -5.82
CA CYS A 176 -7.55 0.96 -6.90
C CYS A 176 -6.31 0.67 -7.74
N LEU A 177 -6.51 0.53 -9.05
CA LEU A 177 -5.45 0.23 -10.00
C LEU A 177 -5.12 1.50 -10.77
N THR A 178 -3.87 1.94 -10.71
CA THR A 178 -3.37 3.01 -11.57
C THR A 178 -2.88 2.38 -12.87
N CYS A 179 -3.69 2.52 -13.91
CA CYS A 179 -3.50 1.93 -15.23
C CYS A 179 -2.74 2.90 -16.14
N GLY A 180 -1.42 2.74 -16.24
CA GLY A 180 -0.54 3.58 -17.06
C GLY A 180 -0.75 3.36 -18.57
N ARG A 181 -0.36 4.34 -19.40
CA ARG A 181 -0.61 4.27 -20.86
C ARG A 181 0.28 3.24 -21.57
N THR A 182 1.34 2.81 -20.91
CA THR A 182 2.31 1.81 -21.38
C THR A 182 1.97 0.40 -20.91
N GLY A 183 0.81 0.20 -20.26
CA GLY A 183 0.38 -1.10 -19.72
C GLY A 183 0.91 -1.39 -18.31
N SER A 184 1.64 -0.46 -17.70
CA SER A 184 2.03 -0.53 -16.28
C SER A 184 0.79 -0.47 -15.38
N ILE A 185 0.80 -1.24 -14.30
CA ILE A 185 -0.25 -1.22 -13.28
C ILE A 185 0.40 -1.15 -11.90
N ALA A 186 0.05 -0.10 -11.15
CA ALA A 186 0.25 -0.03 -9.71
C ALA A 186 -1.08 -0.34 -8.99
N VAL A 187 -1.02 -0.88 -7.78
CA VAL A 187 -2.19 -1.24 -7.00
C VAL A 187 -2.10 -0.60 -5.62
N SER A 188 -3.05 0.27 -5.30
CA SER A 188 -3.29 0.71 -3.92
C SER A 188 -4.51 -0.01 -3.35
N SER A 189 -4.54 -0.23 -2.05
CA SER A 189 -5.65 -0.94 -1.42
C SER A 189 -5.88 -0.50 0.02
N VAL A 190 -7.16 -0.36 0.40
CA VAL A 190 -7.57 0.05 1.75
C VAL A 190 -8.74 -0.83 2.22
N PRO A 191 -8.70 -1.36 3.46
CA PRO A 191 -9.82 -2.09 4.05
C PRO A 191 -11.12 -1.28 4.03
N ALA A 192 -12.23 -1.89 3.62
CA ALA A 192 -13.50 -1.19 3.46
C ALA A 192 -14.04 -0.58 4.78
N ASP A 193 -13.66 -1.13 5.93
CA ASP A 193 -14.01 -0.59 7.24
C ASP A 193 -13.26 0.71 7.59
N ARG A 194 -12.28 1.14 6.77
CA ARG A 194 -11.54 2.39 6.96
C ARG A 194 -12.21 3.62 6.35
N PHE A 195 -13.48 3.56 5.96
CA PHE A 195 -14.21 4.69 5.39
C PHE A 195 -15.32 5.22 6.30
N GLY A 196 -15.65 6.50 6.14
CA GLY A 196 -16.56 7.22 7.01
C GLY A 196 -16.06 7.24 8.45
N LEU A 197 -16.94 6.98 9.42
CA LEU A 197 -16.57 6.90 10.84
C LEU A 197 -15.75 5.64 11.18
N GLY A 198 -15.81 4.58 10.36
CA GLY A 198 -15.03 3.36 10.59
C GLY A 198 -13.52 3.56 10.46
N ALA A 199 -13.09 4.63 9.79
CA ALA A 199 -11.69 5.03 9.72
C ALA A 199 -11.07 5.31 11.09
N LEU A 200 -11.89 5.71 12.07
CA LEU A 200 -11.44 6.16 13.37
C LEU A 200 -10.99 4.99 14.24
N SER A 201 -9.83 5.14 14.88
CA SER A 201 -9.32 4.14 15.82
C SER A 201 -10.33 3.87 16.94
N GLY A 202 -10.62 2.59 17.18
CA GLY A 202 -11.60 2.16 18.17
C GLY A 202 -13.06 2.26 17.74
N VAL A 203 -13.36 2.59 16.47
CA VAL A 203 -14.73 2.66 15.96
C VAL A 203 -15.06 1.45 15.07
N GLY A 204 -15.74 0.48 15.67
CA GLY A 204 -16.42 -0.58 14.90
C GLY A 204 -17.85 -0.17 14.47
N PRO A 205 -18.58 -1.03 13.73
CA PRO A 205 -19.93 -0.73 13.24
C PRO A 205 -20.91 -0.24 14.32
N THR A 206 -20.85 -0.84 15.51
CA THR A 206 -21.70 -0.48 16.65
C THR A 206 -21.41 0.93 17.17
N ILE A 207 -20.13 1.29 17.33
CA ILE A 207 -19.74 2.62 17.82
C ILE A 207 -20.04 3.66 16.74
N ALA A 208 -19.80 3.35 15.46
CA ALA A 208 -20.15 4.23 14.36
C ALA A 208 -21.66 4.53 14.34
N ARG A 209 -22.52 3.53 14.56
CA ARG A 209 -23.97 3.74 14.65
C ARG A 209 -24.34 4.65 15.83
N ARG A 210 -23.77 4.41 17.01
CA ARG A 210 -24.01 5.24 18.22
C ARG A 210 -23.57 6.69 18.02
N LEU A 211 -22.43 6.91 17.39
CA LEU A 211 -21.96 8.27 17.04
C LEU A 211 -22.99 9.00 16.17
N ARG A 212 -23.49 8.37 15.10
CA ARG A 212 -24.52 8.95 14.23
C ARG A 212 -25.84 9.20 14.96
N GLU A 213 -26.30 8.25 15.78
CA GLU A 213 -27.52 8.41 16.61
C GLU A 213 -27.43 9.59 17.58
N ASN A 214 -26.22 10.04 17.91
CA ASN A 214 -25.94 11.21 18.75
C ASN A 214 -25.50 12.44 17.93
N GLY A 215 -25.71 12.44 16.62
CA GLY A 215 -25.47 13.60 15.73
C GLY A 215 -24.07 13.72 15.14
N TYR A 216 -23.16 12.79 15.43
CA TYR A 216 -21.80 12.78 14.89
C TYR A 216 -21.75 11.98 13.59
N GLU A 217 -22.15 12.61 12.48
CA GLU A 217 -22.23 11.96 11.16
C GLU A 217 -20.89 11.89 10.41
N THR A 218 -19.93 12.74 10.76
CA THR A 218 -18.67 12.89 10.01
C THR A 218 -17.46 12.89 10.94
N ARG A 219 -16.28 12.55 10.39
CA ARG A 219 -15.01 12.61 11.11
C ARG A 219 -14.71 14.02 11.63
N ALA A 220 -15.04 15.05 10.84
CA ALA A 220 -14.90 16.45 11.26
C ALA A 220 -15.79 16.79 12.47
N ALA A 221 -17.04 16.29 12.49
CA ALA A 221 -17.93 16.48 13.65
C ALA A 221 -17.37 15.80 14.91
N VAL A 222 -16.76 14.62 14.76
CA VAL A 222 -16.10 13.92 15.86
C VAL A 222 -14.83 14.65 16.33
N ALA A 223 -14.03 15.19 15.40
CA ALA A 223 -12.80 15.93 15.72
C ALA A 223 -13.07 17.21 16.51
N ALA A 224 -14.22 17.86 16.24
CA ALA A 224 -14.69 19.04 16.95
C ALA A 224 -15.28 18.74 18.34
N ALA A 225 -15.60 17.48 18.64
CA ALA A 225 -16.13 17.08 19.93
C ALA A 225 -15.03 16.95 21.00
N SER A 226 -15.41 17.14 22.26
CA SER A 226 -14.56 16.79 23.39
C SER A 226 -14.65 15.29 23.73
N ALA A 227 -13.60 14.75 24.33
CA ALA A 227 -13.62 13.37 24.82
C ALA A 227 -14.72 13.16 25.88
N THR A 228 -15.03 14.18 26.68
CA THR A 228 -16.10 14.14 27.69
C THR A 228 -17.47 13.96 27.03
N GLU A 229 -17.78 14.73 25.99
CA GLU A 229 -19.02 14.60 25.23
C GLU A 229 -19.15 13.19 24.64
N LEU A 230 -18.11 12.68 23.96
CA LEU A 230 -18.17 11.33 23.38
C LEU A 230 -18.29 10.24 24.46
N SER A 231 -17.66 10.42 25.61
CA SER A 231 -17.74 9.45 26.73
C SER A 231 -19.10 9.41 27.42
N SER A 232 -19.97 10.41 27.18
CA SER A 232 -21.35 10.41 27.69
C SER A 232 -22.28 9.51 26.88
N ILE A 233 -21.85 9.06 25.70
CA ILE A 233 -22.59 8.12 24.85
C ILE A 233 -22.46 6.71 25.42
N ASP A 234 -23.59 6.03 25.62
CA ASP A 234 -23.61 4.67 26.14
C ASP A 234 -22.67 3.72 25.39
N GLY A 235 -21.81 3.05 26.14
CA GLY A 235 -20.82 2.10 25.64
C GLY A 235 -19.62 2.72 24.90
N ILE A 236 -19.35 4.02 25.08
CA ILE A 236 -18.07 4.66 24.75
C ILE A 236 -17.40 5.09 26.07
N GLY A 237 -16.36 4.39 26.50
CA GLY A 237 -15.61 4.74 27.71
C GLY A 237 -14.66 5.94 27.50
N PRO A 238 -14.16 6.58 28.58
CA PRO A 238 -13.27 7.75 28.48
C PRO A 238 -11.99 7.51 27.68
N SER A 239 -11.39 6.33 27.80
CA SER A 239 -10.19 5.96 27.04
C SER A 239 -10.49 5.83 25.54
N THR A 240 -11.59 5.15 25.19
CA THR A 240 -12.08 5.01 23.82
C THR A 240 -12.43 6.37 23.23
N ALA A 241 -13.13 7.22 23.97
CA ALA A 241 -13.48 8.57 23.54
C ALA A 241 -12.24 9.40 23.17
N ARG A 242 -11.19 9.40 24.02
CA ARG A 242 -9.93 10.08 23.70
C ARG A 242 -9.28 9.54 22.43
N LYS A 243 -9.22 8.21 22.27
CA LYS A 243 -8.67 7.58 21.05
C LYS A 243 -9.43 7.98 19.79
N ILE A 244 -10.76 8.02 19.88
CA ILE A 244 -11.64 8.44 18.78
C ILE A 244 -11.38 9.91 18.41
N VAL A 245 -11.31 10.82 19.39
CA VAL A 245 -11.04 12.24 19.14
C VAL A 245 -9.66 12.45 18.53
N HIS A 246 -8.61 11.83 19.09
CA HIS A 246 -7.25 11.97 18.54
C HIS A 246 -7.16 11.44 17.11
N SER A 247 -7.80 10.30 16.83
CA SER A 247 -7.88 9.75 15.47
C SER A 247 -8.67 10.65 14.53
N ALA A 248 -9.77 11.22 14.99
CA ALA A 248 -10.56 12.14 14.18
C ALA A 248 -9.79 13.41 13.83
N ARG A 249 -9.05 13.99 14.80
CA ARG A 249 -8.17 15.15 14.58
C ARG A 249 -7.03 14.82 13.63
N ALA A 250 -6.33 13.70 13.84
CA ALA A 250 -5.23 13.30 12.95
C ALA A 250 -5.70 13.19 11.49
N LEU A 251 -6.83 12.51 11.25
CA LEU A 251 -7.38 12.33 9.91
C LEU A 251 -7.99 13.61 9.32
N ALA A 252 -8.62 14.47 10.14
CA ALA A 252 -9.28 15.68 9.66
C ALA A 252 -8.28 16.81 9.38
N ASP A 253 -7.25 16.92 10.20
CA ASP A 253 -6.24 17.98 10.10
C ASP A 253 -5.05 17.57 9.22
N GLY A 254 -4.93 16.29 8.83
CA GLY A 254 -3.79 15.79 8.05
C GLY A 254 -2.47 15.91 8.80
N ARG A 255 -2.47 15.68 10.12
CA ARG A 255 -1.29 15.86 10.98
C ARG A 255 -1.11 14.73 11.99
N VAL A 256 0.11 14.59 12.48
CA VAL A 256 0.42 13.70 13.61
C VAL A 256 -0.15 14.30 14.91
N VAL A 257 -0.78 13.44 15.72
CA VAL A 257 -1.25 13.77 17.08
C VAL A 257 -0.43 12.96 18.08
N ARG A 258 0.50 13.59 18.80
CA ARG A 258 1.29 12.92 19.84
C ARG A 258 0.47 12.78 21.12
N THR A 259 0.36 11.55 21.57
CA THR A 259 -0.42 11.16 22.76
C THR A 259 0.44 11.08 24.00
N THR A 260 1.77 11.03 23.85
CA THR A 260 2.74 10.98 24.96
C THR A 260 3.86 12.03 24.79
N ALA A 261 4.55 12.30 25.90
CA ALA A 261 5.75 13.14 25.93
C ALA A 261 7.05 12.33 25.74
N GLU A 262 6.96 11.03 25.49
CA GLU A 262 8.13 10.20 25.18
C GLU A 262 8.85 10.79 23.96
N PRO A 263 10.17 11.00 23.97
CA PRO A 263 10.87 11.51 22.81
C PRO A 263 10.95 10.44 21.71
N LEU A 264 10.86 10.87 20.45
CA LEU A 264 11.11 10.00 19.29
C LEU A 264 12.62 9.72 19.21
N PRO A 265 13.06 8.45 19.19
CA PRO A 265 14.47 8.11 19.05
C PRO A 265 14.92 8.09 17.58
N PRO A 266 16.22 8.28 17.28
CA PRO A 266 17.29 8.55 18.25
C PRO A 266 17.19 9.94 18.89
N THR A 267 17.58 10.04 20.16
CA THR A 267 17.62 11.31 20.91
C THR A 267 19.04 11.86 21.01
N GLY A 268 19.19 13.17 21.14
CA GLY A 268 20.49 13.84 21.27
C GLY A 268 21.08 14.21 19.91
N ASP A 269 22.41 14.19 19.79
CA ASP A 269 23.14 14.62 18.58
C ASP A 269 23.27 13.50 17.52
N ALA A 270 22.63 12.36 17.74
CA ALA A 270 22.62 11.26 16.78
C ALA A 270 21.91 11.69 15.49
N THR A 271 22.57 11.49 14.36
CA THR A 271 22.00 11.76 13.04
C THR A 271 21.34 10.48 12.52
N PRO A 272 20.02 10.47 12.29
CA PRO A 272 19.35 9.32 11.71
C PRO A 272 19.74 9.15 10.23
N LEU A 273 20.00 7.91 9.83
CA LEU A 273 20.07 7.48 8.44
C LEU A 273 18.83 6.66 8.14
N PHE A 274 18.09 7.03 7.10
CA PHE A 274 16.87 6.32 6.72
C PHE A 274 17.21 5.20 5.77
N VAL A 275 16.77 3.98 6.06
CA VAL A 275 17.08 2.78 5.27
C VAL A 275 15.81 2.02 4.94
N ASP A 276 15.80 1.46 3.74
CA ASP A 276 14.77 0.55 3.25
C ASP A 276 15.41 -0.55 2.39
N ILE A 277 14.81 -1.74 2.38
CA ILE A 277 15.30 -2.89 1.62
C ILE A 277 14.24 -3.45 0.66
N GLU A 278 14.69 -3.76 -0.56
CA GLU A 278 13.89 -4.48 -1.54
C GLU A 278 14.30 -5.94 -1.62
N THR A 279 13.30 -6.80 -1.74
CA THR A 279 13.47 -8.25 -1.68
C THR A 279 12.64 -9.00 -2.72
N ASP A 280 12.86 -10.32 -2.85
CA ASP A 280 12.02 -11.21 -3.66
C ASP A 280 10.73 -11.66 -2.92
N GLY A 281 10.44 -11.07 -1.75
CA GLY A 281 9.21 -11.24 -0.99
C GLY A 281 9.42 -11.27 0.53
N LEU A 282 8.32 -11.46 1.27
CA LEU A 282 8.30 -11.34 2.75
C LEU A 282 9.15 -12.37 3.53
N ARG A 283 9.67 -13.39 2.85
CA ARG A 283 10.62 -14.36 3.42
C ARG A 283 11.80 -14.43 2.46
N PRO A 284 12.66 -13.42 2.49
CA PRO A 284 13.51 -13.16 1.35
C PRO A 284 14.59 -14.21 1.21
N THR A 285 14.82 -14.64 -0.02
CA THR A 285 15.97 -15.43 -0.42
C THR A 285 17.11 -14.56 -0.92
N ILE A 286 16.79 -13.34 -1.37
CA ILE A 286 17.75 -12.30 -1.75
C ILE A 286 17.31 -10.92 -1.23
N VAL A 287 18.27 -10.10 -0.83
CA VAL A 287 18.12 -8.64 -0.69
C VAL A 287 18.89 -8.04 -1.85
N TRP A 288 18.18 -7.47 -2.82
CA TRP A 288 18.75 -7.09 -4.11
C TRP A 288 18.88 -5.58 -4.28
N LEU A 289 18.21 -4.78 -3.46
CA LEU A 289 18.40 -3.33 -3.41
C LEU A 289 18.29 -2.87 -1.95
N ILE A 290 19.25 -2.06 -1.50
CA ILE A 290 19.24 -1.38 -0.20
C ILE A 290 19.42 0.11 -0.48
N GLY A 291 18.45 0.92 -0.09
CA GLY A 291 18.50 2.37 -0.22
C GLY A 291 18.79 3.02 1.13
N VAL A 292 19.62 4.06 1.13
CA VAL A 292 19.96 4.84 2.34
C VAL A 292 19.87 6.32 2.03
N TYR A 293 19.13 7.07 2.84
CA TYR A 293 19.06 8.52 2.79
C TYR A 293 19.64 9.16 4.05
N ASP A 294 20.64 10.02 3.84
CA ASP A 294 21.24 10.88 4.86
C ASP A 294 20.66 12.31 4.71
N PRO A 295 19.78 12.75 5.62
CA PRO A 295 19.19 14.08 5.57
C PRO A 295 20.20 15.20 5.83
N ASN A 296 21.27 14.95 6.59
CA ASN A 296 22.28 15.97 6.90
C ASN A 296 23.17 16.29 5.70
N ARG A 297 23.44 15.27 4.87
CA ARG A 297 24.18 15.43 3.62
C ARG A 297 23.28 15.65 2.41
N GLU A 298 21.96 15.61 2.59
CA GLU A 298 20.96 15.58 1.52
C GLU A 298 21.29 14.52 0.44
N ALA A 299 21.82 13.38 0.87
CA ALA A 299 22.45 12.39 0.00
C ALA A 299 21.68 11.07 0.06
N TYR A 300 21.30 10.56 -1.11
CA TYR A 300 20.81 9.20 -1.29
C TYR A 300 21.91 8.33 -1.88
N VAL A 301 22.11 7.15 -1.29
CA VAL A 301 23.03 6.11 -1.77
C VAL A 301 22.25 4.81 -1.84
N ASP A 302 22.47 4.03 -2.90
CA ASP A 302 21.87 2.71 -3.04
C ASP A 302 22.89 1.63 -3.40
N PHE A 303 22.57 0.41 -3.01
CA PHE A 303 23.34 -0.80 -3.27
C PHE A 303 22.42 -1.77 -4.01
N VAL A 304 22.60 -1.88 -5.32
CA VAL A 304 21.72 -2.66 -6.19
C VAL A 304 22.47 -3.80 -6.85
N ASP A 305 21.92 -5.00 -6.75
CA ASP A 305 22.30 -6.16 -7.53
C ASP A 305 21.40 -6.22 -8.77
N THR A 306 21.92 -5.78 -9.91
CA THR A 306 21.21 -5.80 -11.21
C THR A 306 21.33 -7.14 -11.94
N GLU A 307 22.11 -8.09 -11.40
CA GLU A 307 22.28 -9.45 -11.92
C GLU A 307 22.00 -10.49 -10.82
N PRO A 308 20.83 -10.42 -10.16
CA PRO A 308 20.57 -11.19 -8.95
C PRO A 308 20.61 -12.70 -9.21
N SER A 309 21.31 -13.41 -8.33
CA SER A 309 21.48 -14.87 -8.41
C SER A 309 21.20 -15.56 -7.08
N ARG A 310 20.61 -16.77 -7.15
CA ARG A 310 20.46 -17.64 -5.97
C ARG A 310 21.79 -18.18 -5.46
N GLU A 311 22.83 -18.16 -6.29
CA GLU A 311 24.18 -18.59 -5.92
C GLU A 311 24.92 -17.52 -5.10
N ASP A 312 24.62 -16.24 -5.33
CA ASP A 312 25.22 -15.13 -4.60
C ASP A 312 24.20 -14.05 -4.20
N PRO A 313 23.26 -14.36 -3.29
CA PRO A 313 22.18 -13.43 -2.90
C PRO A 313 22.65 -12.32 -1.95
N GLY A 314 23.97 -12.20 -1.69
CA GLY A 314 24.52 -11.32 -0.67
C GLY A 314 25.21 -10.06 -1.19
N GLN A 315 25.20 -9.83 -2.51
CA GLN A 315 25.98 -8.76 -3.14
C GLN A 315 25.64 -7.38 -2.57
N ALA A 316 24.38 -6.95 -2.69
CA ALA A 316 23.94 -5.65 -2.17
C ALA A 316 24.21 -5.51 -0.67
N THR A 317 24.02 -6.58 0.11
CA THR A 317 24.30 -6.58 1.56
C THR A 317 25.77 -6.33 1.87
N ARG A 318 26.70 -7.00 1.17
CA ARG A 318 28.15 -6.81 1.38
C ARG A 318 28.57 -5.38 1.06
N GLU A 319 28.10 -4.85 -0.06
CA GLU A 319 28.41 -3.48 -0.48
C GLU A 319 27.87 -2.46 0.53
N PHE A 320 26.62 -2.61 0.96
CA PHE A 320 25.98 -1.75 1.96
C PHE A 320 26.75 -1.72 3.28
N VAL A 321 27.02 -2.89 3.90
CA VAL A 321 27.63 -2.92 5.22
C VAL A 321 29.11 -2.50 5.16
N SER A 322 29.80 -2.77 4.05
CA SER A 322 31.16 -2.29 3.81
C SER A 322 31.21 -0.76 3.71
N TRP A 323 30.26 -0.16 2.99
CA TRP A 323 30.13 1.29 2.90
C TRP A 323 29.78 1.90 4.25
N LEU A 324 28.80 1.34 4.96
CA LEU A 324 28.34 1.83 6.26
C LEU A 324 29.51 1.88 7.26
N ALA A 325 30.30 0.80 7.32
CA ALA A 325 31.48 0.70 8.19
C ALA A 325 32.63 1.63 7.81
N ALA A 326 32.73 2.02 6.53
CA ALA A 326 33.75 2.96 6.06
C ALA A 326 33.36 4.42 6.33
N GLU A 327 32.07 4.75 6.24
CA GLU A 327 31.57 6.12 6.31
C GLU A 327 31.10 6.54 7.71
N TYR A 328 30.72 5.59 8.59
CA TYR A 328 30.12 5.88 9.88
C TYR A 328 30.68 5.01 11.03
N ASP A 329 31.10 5.66 12.10
CA ASP A 329 31.60 4.98 13.32
C ASP A 329 30.47 4.39 14.17
N ALA A 330 29.32 5.06 14.27
CA ALA A 330 28.18 4.66 15.09
C ALA A 330 26.84 5.12 14.47
N PRO A 331 26.45 4.55 13.31
CA PRO A 331 25.26 5.00 12.59
C PRO A 331 23.97 4.66 13.36
N SER A 332 22.98 5.54 13.24
CA SER A 332 21.62 5.35 13.74
C SER A 332 20.68 5.10 12.57
N LEU A 333 20.41 3.84 12.25
CA LEU A 333 19.52 3.46 11.17
C LEU A 333 18.05 3.57 11.60
N VAL A 334 17.22 4.14 10.74
CA VAL A 334 15.78 4.30 10.91
C VAL A 334 15.05 3.64 9.74
N ALA A 335 14.14 2.72 10.03
CA ALA A 335 13.35 2.00 9.02
C ALA A 335 11.89 1.90 9.48
N TRP A 336 10.94 2.01 8.54
CA TRP A 336 9.52 1.87 8.86
C TRP A 336 9.19 0.39 9.08
N ASN A 337 8.76 0.02 10.29
CA ASN A 337 8.57 -1.40 10.65
C ASN A 337 9.88 -2.23 10.57
N GLY A 338 11.04 -1.60 10.71
CA GLY A 338 12.33 -2.26 10.56
C GLY A 338 12.57 -3.43 11.51
N HIS A 339 12.07 -3.38 12.75
CA HIS A 339 12.19 -4.51 13.69
C HIS A 339 11.35 -5.73 13.27
N GLY A 340 10.32 -5.50 12.45
CA GLY A 340 9.47 -6.56 11.92
C GLY A 340 9.88 -7.05 10.53
N PHE A 341 10.92 -6.45 9.91
CA PHE A 341 11.33 -6.80 8.56
C PHE A 341 12.82 -6.49 8.28
N ASP A 342 13.17 -5.23 8.05
CA ASP A 342 14.46 -4.78 7.51
C ASP A 342 15.64 -5.24 8.35
N TYR A 343 15.62 -4.97 9.65
CA TYR A 343 16.75 -5.26 10.53
C TYR A 343 16.94 -6.75 10.73
N GLU A 344 15.84 -7.52 10.84
CA GLU A 344 15.90 -8.98 10.95
C GLU A 344 16.57 -9.57 9.70
N HIS A 345 16.21 -9.07 8.52
CA HIS A 345 16.74 -9.57 7.26
C HIS A 345 18.18 -9.09 7.00
N LEU A 346 18.50 -7.83 7.28
CA LEU A 346 19.86 -7.32 7.20
C LEU A 346 20.80 -8.07 8.15
N GLU A 347 20.42 -8.28 9.42
CA GLU A 347 21.24 -9.03 10.37
C GLU A 347 21.50 -10.46 9.87
N ARG A 348 20.44 -11.15 9.40
CA ARG A 348 20.55 -12.50 8.86
C ARG A 348 21.45 -12.57 7.62
N PHE A 349 21.31 -11.62 6.71
CA PHE A 349 22.11 -11.57 5.48
C PHE A 349 23.56 -11.19 5.75
N ILE A 350 23.82 -10.22 6.64
CA ILE A 350 25.17 -9.84 7.06
C ILE A 350 25.86 -11.04 7.72
N ALA A 351 25.19 -11.71 8.66
CA ALA A 351 25.76 -12.88 9.33
C ALA A 351 26.13 -14.02 8.37
N ARG A 352 25.41 -14.15 7.24
CA ARG A 352 25.62 -15.22 6.26
C ARG A 352 26.58 -14.84 5.14
N TYR A 353 26.49 -13.63 4.61
CA TYR A 353 27.15 -13.23 3.37
C TYR A 353 28.23 -12.15 3.56
N ALA A 354 28.27 -11.49 4.73
CA ALA A 354 29.26 -10.49 5.09
C ALA A 354 29.76 -10.69 6.56
N PRO A 355 30.13 -11.92 6.96
CA PRO A 355 30.37 -12.26 8.37
C PRO A 355 31.50 -11.43 9.02
N GLU A 356 32.43 -10.90 8.24
CA GLU A 356 33.49 -10.00 8.69
C GLU A 356 32.94 -8.68 9.29
N TYR A 357 31.74 -8.26 8.90
CA TYR A 357 31.07 -7.06 9.43
C TYR A 357 30.09 -7.35 10.56
N ARG A 358 29.94 -8.61 10.99
CA ARG A 358 28.98 -8.99 12.03
C ARG A 358 29.22 -8.26 13.36
N ALA A 359 30.47 -8.14 13.78
CA ALA A 359 30.83 -7.42 15.00
C ALA A 359 30.55 -5.92 14.86
N TYR A 360 30.88 -5.32 13.71
CA TYR A 360 30.55 -3.93 13.43
C TYR A 360 29.03 -3.69 13.54
N TRP A 361 28.22 -4.51 12.86
CA TRP A 361 26.76 -4.42 12.88
C TRP A 361 26.21 -4.47 14.31
N HIS A 362 26.60 -5.47 15.09
CA HIS A 362 26.08 -5.66 16.44
C HIS A 362 26.58 -4.59 17.43
N ASP A 363 27.84 -4.17 17.33
CA ASP A 363 28.48 -3.35 18.35
C ASP A 363 28.37 -1.84 18.09
N HIS A 364 28.14 -1.44 16.83
CA HIS A 364 28.21 -0.02 16.42
C HIS A 364 26.93 0.51 15.78
N VAL A 365 26.13 -0.35 15.13
CA VAL A 365 24.91 0.09 14.44
C VAL A 365 23.74 0.10 15.42
N SER A 366 23.12 1.28 15.60
CA SER A 366 21.88 1.42 16.36
C SER A 366 20.68 1.43 15.41
N THR A 367 19.59 0.78 15.78
CA THR A 367 18.38 0.63 14.95
C THR A 367 17.15 1.21 15.65
N TYR A 368 16.29 1.90 14.88
CA TYR A 368 15.13 2.62 15.41
C TYR A 368 13.93 2.47 14.47
N ASP A 369 12.77 2.15 15.06
CA ASP A 369 11.53 1.88 14.30
C ASP A 369 10.43 2.88 14.70
N PRO A 370 10.18 3.92 13.87
CA PRO A 370 9.14 4.91 14.14
C PRO A 370 7.72 4.32 14.11
N TYR A 371 7.49 3.21 13.39
CA TYR A 371 6.20 2.52 13.39
C TYR A 371 5.98 1.81 14.73
N ASP A 372 6.98 1.12 15.26
CA ASP A 372 6.91 0.55 16.61
C ASP A 372 6.64 1.64 17.65
N TRP A 373 7.41 2.73 17.60
CA TRP A 373 7.27 3.83 18.53
C TRP A 373 5.89 4.51 18.45
N ALA A 374 5.45 4.93 17.25
CA ALA A 374 4.20 5.68 17.10
C ALA A 374 2.98 4.77 17.30
N VAL A 375 2.94 3.63 16.61
CA VAL A 375 1.74 2.80 16.46
C VAL A 375 1.68 1.70 17.50
N ARG A 376 2.74 0.87 17.63
CA ARG A 376 2.70 -0.29 18.55
C ARG A 376 2.73 0.11 20.01
N ARG A 377 3.47 1.18 20.33
CA ARG A 377 3.57 1.75 21.69
C ARG A 377 2.55 2.85 21.98
N ASP A 378 1.65 3.16 21.03
CA ASP A 378 0.54 4.13 21.20
C ASP A 378 1.04 5.55 21.57
N ASN A 379 2.23 5.95 21.08
CA ASN A 379 2.83 7.27 21.35
C ASN A 379 2.34 8.37 20.40
N ALA A 380 1.78 8.01 19.25
CA ALA A 380 1.17 8.96 18.33
C ALA A 380 0.06 8.34 17.49
N VAL A 381 -0.90 9.16 17.09
CA VAL A 381 -1.89 8.83 16.07
C VAL A 381 -1.49 9.52 14.77
N LEU A 382 -1.39 8.72 13.70
CA LEU A 382 -0.94 9.16 12.38
C LEU A 382 -2.14 9.55 11.49
N PRO A 383 -1.94 10.46 10.52
CA PRO A 383 -3.02 10.96 9.66
C PRO A 383 -3.37 10.04 8.48
N GLY A 384 -2.60 8.97 8.27
CA GLY A 384 -2.85 8.02 7.18
C GLY A 384 -4.14 7.23 7.34
N ARG A 385 -4.76 6.85 6.22
CA ARG A 385 -5.96 5.99 6.20
C ARG A 385 -5.65 4.60 6.78
N THR A 386 -4.44 4.12 6.51
CA THR A 386 -3.78 3.07 7.26
C THR A 386 -2.45 3.59 7.82
N ASN A 387 -1.74 2.77 8.59
CA ASN A 387 -0.40 3.10 9.08
C ASN A 387 0.71 2.56 8.16
N ARG A 388 0.40 2.24 6.89
CA ARG A 388 1.42 2.04 5.86
C ARG A 388 2.16 3.35 5.61
N LEU A 389 3.44 3.29 5.27
CA LEU A 389 4.29 4.48 5.14
C LEU A 389 3.71 5.45 4.12
N GLU A 390 3.29 4.93 2.96
CA GLU A 390 2.81 5.71 1.83
C GLU A 390 1.50 6.43 2.18
N ASP A 391 0.58 5.74 2.88
CA ASP A 391 -0.69 6.33 3.31
C ASP A 391 -0.46 7.48 4.31
N VAL A 392 0.54 7.36 5.18
CA VAL A 392 0.88 8.41 6.17
C VAL A 392 1.60 9.57 5.48
N ALA A 393 2.53 9.30 4.58
CA ALA A 393 3.26 10.30 3.80
C ALA A 393 2.30 11.13 2.93
N ALA A 394 1.41 10.47 2.18
CA ALA A 394 0.37 11.12 1.38
C ALA A 394 -0.53 12.03 2.23
N ALA A 395 -0.98 11.56 3.40
CA ALA A 395 -1.80 12.35 4.31
C ALA A 395 -1.05 13.57 4.91
N LEU A 396 0.29 13.56 4.90
CA LEU A 396 1.15 14.70 5.26
C LEU A 396 1.51 15.58 4.05
N GLY A 397 0.94 15.32 2.87
CA GLY A 397 1.19 16.06 1.64
C GLY A 397 2.51 15.68 0.94
N ARG A 398 2.96 14.43 1.10
CA ARG A 398 4.17 13.87 0.49
C ARG A 398 3.82 12.74 -0.48
N ASP A 399 3.07 13.06 -1.53
CA ASP A 399 2.66 12.08 -2.54
C ASP A 399 3.83 11.65 -3.45
N ARG A 400 3.85 10.37 -3.81
CA ARG A 400 4.74 9.85 -4.86
C ARG A 400 4.34 10.41 -6.22
N THR A 401 5.32 10.70 -7.05
CA THR A 401 5.10 11.13 -8.43
C THR A 401 5.97 10.34 -9.42
N GLY A 402 5.56 10.35 -10.69
CA GLY A 402 6.31 9.74 -11.79
C GLY A 402 6.54 8.23 -11.63
N ALA A 403 7.77 7.79 -11.92
CA ALA A 403 8.11 6.36 -12.01
C ALA A 403 7.95 5.60 -10.67
N ALA A 404 8.14 6.27 -9.52
CA ALA A 404 7.97 5.64 -8.22
C ALA A 404 6.48 5.35 -7.92
N ALA A 405 5.57 6.24 -8.33
CA ALA A 405 4.13 6.05 -8.17
C ALA A 405 3.57 4.93 -9.07
N ALA A 406 4.25 4.62 -10.17
CA ALA A 406 3.84 3.59 -11.12
C ALA A 406 4.28 2.16 -10.72
N LEU A 407 4.96 2.00 -9.58
CA LEU A 407 5.46 0.71 -9.10
C LEU A 407 4.77 0.26 -7.81
N ASP A 408 4.67 -1.05 -7.66
CA ASP A 408 4.17 -1.74 -6.46
C ASP A 408 5.23 -2.77 -6.04
N GLY A 409 5.70 -2.70 -4.79
CA GLY A 409 6.75 -3.57 -4.26
C GLY A 409 6.42 -5.06 -4.38
N LYS A 410 5.13 -5.44 -4.25
CA LYS A 410 4.72 -6.84 -4.43
C LYS A 410 4.92 -7.31 -5.88
N THR A 411 4.46 -6.49 -6.83
CA THR A 411 4.64 -6.75 -8.27
C THR A 411 6.13 -6.81 -8.63
N LEU A 412 6.97 -5.96 -8.03
CA LEU A 412 8.42 -5.95 -8.24
C LEU A 412 9.07 -7.24 -7.70
N ALA A 413 8.73 -7.67 -6.49
CA ALA A 413 9.18 -8.92 -5.91
C ALA A 413 8.77 -10.15 -6.74
N GLU A 414 7.55 -10.14 -7.30
CA GLU A 414 7.06 -11.20 -8.19
C GLU A 414 7.84 -11.27 -9.51
N ARG A 415 8.17 -10.11 -10.10
CA ARG A 415 9.02 -10.04 -11.30
C ARG A 415 10.42 -10.57 -11.01
N LEU A 416 11.00 -10.21 -9.87
CA LEU A 416 12.31 -10.71 -9.46
C LEU A 416 12.32 -12.22 -9.22
N ARG A 417 11.30 -12.78 -8.56
CA ARG A 417 11.21 -14.24 -8.41
C ARG A 417 11.20 -14.96 -9.75
N ARG A 418 10.45 -14.44 -10.74
CA ARG A 418 10.42 -15.01 -12.10
C ARG A 418 11.79 -14.94 -12.78
N LEU A 419 12.50 -13.82 -12.61
CA LEU A 419 13.88 -13.68 -13.12
C LEU A 419 14.81 -14.75 -12.51
N LEU A 420 14.75 -14.95 -11.19
CA LEU A 420 15.55 -15.96 -10.47
C LEU A 420 15.20 -17.41 -10.85
N GLU A 421 13.94 -17.68 -11.19
CA GLU A 421 13.49 -19.00 -11.65
C GLU A 421 13.93 -19.28 -13.08
N GLY A 422 13.88 -18.27 -13.95
CA GLY A 422 14.35 -18.35 -15.34
C GLY A 422 15.85 -18.61 -15.47
N SER A 423 16.66 -17.92 -14.65
CA SER A 423 18.13 -18.08 -14.65
C SER A 423 18.61 -19.44 -14.14
N SER A 424 17.76 -20.21 -13.45
CA SER A 424 18.07 -21.56 -12.95
C SER A 424 17.91 -22.67 -14.01
N SER A 425 17.34 -22.34 -15.18
CA SER A 425 17.00 -23.31 -16.24
C SER A 425 18.12 -23.40 -17.28
N ALA A 426 19.11 -24.27 -17.06
CA ALA A 426 20.28 -24.45 -17.94
C ALA A 426 20.00 -25.18 -19.29
N ASP A 427 18.73 -25.39 -19.68
CA ASP A 427 18.38 -25.93 -20.99
C ASP A 427 17.88 -24.79 -21.89
N GLY A 428 18.65 -24.49 -22.94
CA GLY A 428 18.45 -23.40 -23.90
C GLY A 428 17.19 -23.53 -24.78
N GLY A 429 16.01 -23.52 -24.15
CA GLY A 429 14.73 -23.33 -24.81
C GLY A 429 14.59 -21.91 -25.31
N SER A 430 14.36 -21.76 -26.60
CA SER A 430 14.25 -20.50 -27.32
C SER A 430 13.16 -19.57 -26.75
N GLY A 431 13.60 -18.40 -26.28
CA GLY A 431 12.90 -17.11 -26.47
C GLY A 431 11.60 -16.91 -25.70
N SER A 432 11.72 -16.57 -24.41
CA SER A 432 10.81 -15.60 -23.80
C SER A 432 11.68 -14.42 -23.39
N GLU A 433 11.38 -13.22 -23.88
CA GLU A 433 12.04 -12.01 -23.39
C GLU A 433 11.86 -11.98 -21.87
N GLU A 434 12.98 -12.01 -21.16
CA GLU A 434 13.07 -11.95 -19.69
C GLU A 434 12.07 -10.92 -19.16
N ALA A 435 11.45 -11.20 -18.02
CA ALA A 435 10.78 -10.16 -17.25
C ALA A 435 11.85 -9.14 -16.83
N THR A 436 12.14 -8.18 -17.71
CA THR A 436 13.18 -7.19 -17.47
C THR A 436 12.69 -6.28 -16.36
N ILE A 437 13.43 -6.28 -15.26
CA ILE A 437 13.21 -5.33 -14.19
C ILE A 437 13.68 -3.97 -14.69
N ASP A 438 12.82 -2.96 -14.63
CA ASP A 438 13.27 -1.58 -14.79
C ASP A 438 14.03 -1.16 -13.54
N TRP A 439 15.33 -1.42 -13.54
CA TRP A 439 16.23 -1.10 -12.43
C TRP A 439 16.25 0.40 -12.09
N THR A 440 16.02 1.26 -13.09
CA THR A 440 15.98 2.72 -12.84
C THR A 440 14.72 3.10 -12.08
N ALA A 441 13.57 2.56 -12.47
CA ALA A 441 12.31 2.78 -11.75
C ALA A 441 12.36 2.17 -10.34
N ALA A 442 12.91 0.97 -10.19
CA ALA A 442 13.14 0.32 -8.89
C ALA A 442 13.98 1.18 -7.93
N ARG A 443 15.11 1.74 -8.38
CA ARG A 443 15.95 2.61 -7.55
C ARG A 443 15.23 3.88 -7.11
N ARG A 444 14.41 4.46 -7.99
CA ARG A 444 13.57 5.64 -7.65
C ARG A 444 12.46 5.31 -6.68
N TYR A 445 11.91 4.09 -6.75
CA TYR A 445 10.93 3.61 -5.80
C TYR A 445 11.55 3.53 -4.40
N CYS A 446 12.67 2.82 -4.23
CA CYS A 446 13.37 2.73 -2.94
C CYS A 446 13.86 4.11 -2.42
N GLU A 447 14.31 5.00 -3.31
CA GLU A 447 14.62 6.39 -2.93
C GLU A 447 13.40 7.14 -2.38
N ALA A 448 12.22 6.94 -2.99
CA ALA A 448 10.99 7.56 -2.51
C ALA A 448 10.63 7.04 -1.12
N ASP A 449 10.72 5.73 -0.86
CA ASP A 449 10.44 5.11 0.44
C ASP A 449 11.28 5.73 1.57
N VAL A 450 12.61 5.83 1.40
CA VAL A 450 13.47 6.40 2.46
C VAL A 450 13.27 7.91 2.66
N ARG A 451 12.91 8.65 1.61
CA ARG A 451 12.60 10.08 1.71
C ARG A 451 11.24 10.34 2.36
N GLU A 452 10.25 9.51 2.07
CA GLU A 452 8.96 9.52 2.75
C GLU A 452 9.12 9.19 4.22
N LEU A 453 9.90 8.15 4.54
CA LEU A 453 10.23 7.80 5.91
C LEU A 453 10.87 8.97 6.65
N ALA A 454 11.83 9.66 6.03
CA ALA A 454 12.44 10.86 6.61
C ALA A 454 11.40 11.96 6.89
N ALA A 455 10.52 12.25 5.93
CA ALA A 455 9.48 13.26 6.10
C ALA A 455 8.45 12.89 7.18
N VAL A 456 8.05 11.62 7.26
CA VAL A 456 7.16 11.09 8.30
C VAL A 456 7.83 11.17 9.67
N TYR A 457 9.10 10.78 9.77
CA TYR A 457 9.90 10.88 10.99
C TYR A 457 9.97 12.33 11.48
N GLU A 458 10.29 13.27 10.60
CA GLU A 458 10.33 14.71 10.92
C GLU A 458 8.96 15.22 11.39
N ALA A 459 7.87 14.82 10.72
CA ALA A 459 6.52 15.21 11.12
C ALA A 459 6.15 14.67 12.52
N ILE A 460 6.55 13.44 12.85
CA ILE A 460 6.35 12.88 14.19
C ILE A 460 7.19 13.65 15.23
N ALA A 461 8.46 13.93 14.93
CA ALA A 461 9.36 14.65 15.82
C ALA A 461 8.88 16.08 16.11
N ALA A 462 8.37 16.77 15.07
CA ALA A 462 7.91 18.16 15.16
C ALA A 462 6.50 18.31 15.77
N ALA A 463 5.72 17.23 15.82
CA ALA A 463 4.36 17.29 16.34
C ALA A 463 4.35 17.68 17.84
N PRO A 464 3.45 18.59 18.26
CA PRO A 464 3.29 18.91 19.67
C PRO A 464 2.61 17.76 20.42
N THR A 465 3.00 17.54 21.68
CA THR A 465 2.25 16.67 22.58
C THR A 465 0.92 17.34 22.94
N GLU A 466 -0.21 16.62 22.87
CA GLU A 466 -1.54 17.20 23.15
C GLU A 466 -1.66 17.83 24.56
N THR A 467 -0.86 17.41 25.54
CA THR A 467 -0.78 18.07 26.87
C THR A 467 -0.22 19.49 26.83
N ALA A 468 0.39 19.92 25.72
CA ALA A 468 0.95 21.25 25.52
C ALA A 468 -0.03 22.23 24.83
N SER A 469 -1.26 21.80 24.50
CA SER A 469 -2.30 22.68 23.94
C SER A 469 -2.84 23.64 25.02
N PRO A 470 -2.80 24.98 24.83
CA PRO A 470 -3.20 25.96 25.86
C PRO A 470 -4.70 26.02 26.20
N GLY A 471 -5.52 25.10 25.67
CA GLY A 471 -6.98 25.20 25.67
C GLY A 471 -7.72 24.43 26.76
N GLU A 472 -7.06 23.50 27.47
CA GLU A 472 -7.63 22.78 28.60
C GLU A 472 -7.07 23.34 29.92
N GLN A 473 -7.31 24.63 30.17
CA GLN A 473 -7.24 25.11 31.56
C GLN A 473 -8.39 24.45 32.32
N ALA A 474 -8.01 23.50 33.17
CA ALA A 474 -8.86 22.84 34.14
C ALA A 474 -9.58 23.87 35.00
N ASP A 475 -10.88 24.05 34.75
CA ASP A 475 -11.80 24.57 35.74
C ASP A 475 -12.02 23.45 36.77
N GLY A 476 -11.30 23.55 37.89
CA GLY A 476 -11.27 22.49 38.89
C GLY A 476 -10.22 22.75 39.95
N SER A 477 -10.41 23.81 40.76
CA SER A 477 -9.64 24.00 41.97
C SER A 477 -9.89 22.84 42.94
N THR A 478 -8.93 21.94 43.08
CA THR A 478 -8.82 21.09 44.27
C THR A 478 -7.52 21.44 44.96
N ALA A 479 -7.66 22.16 46.07
CA ALA A 479 -6.59 22.46 47.00
C ALA A 479 -5.91 21.16 47.46
N GLU A 480 -4.59 21.10 47.31
CA GLU A 480 -3.75 20.12 47.99
C GLU A 480 -3.75 20.39 49.50
N PRO A 481 -3.95 19.37 50.36
CA PRO A 481 -3.48 19.46 51.72
C PRO A 481 -2.01 19.02 51.75
N THR A 482 -1.15 19.98 52.08
CA THR A 482 0.24 19.79 52.44
C THR A 482 0.31 18.86 53.65
N GLN A 483 0.94 17.68 53.52
CA GLN A 483 1.29 16.85 54.67
C GLN A 483 2.82 16.80 54.83
N THR A 484 3.31 17.68 55.69
CA THR A 484 4.68 17.69 56.20
C THR A 484 4.89 16.58 57.22
N GLY A 485 5.88 15.71 56.94
CA GLY A 485 6.89 15.10 57.84
C GLY A 485 6.49 14.43 59.17
N LEU A 486 7.06 13.25 59.44
CA LEU A 486 8.18 13.06 60.40
C LEU A 486 8.59 11.57 60.55
N THR A 487 9.87 11.31 60.26
CA THR A 487 10.89 10.50 60.98
C THR A 487 10.68 9.06 61.46
N ASP A 488 11.80 8.33 61.34
CA ASP A 488 12.31 7.18 62.10
C ASP A 488 11.71 5.78 61.81
N PHE A 489 12.40 5.00 60.95
CA PHE A 489 13.37 3.94 61.31
C PHE A 489 14.05 3.36 60.07
#